data_AF-A0A015J5A8-F1
#
_entry.id   AF-A0A015J5A8-F1
#
_cell.length_a   1.000
_cell.length_b   1.000
_cell.length_c   1.000
_cell.angle_alpha   90.00
_cell.angle_beta   90.00
_cell.angle_gamma   90.00
#
_symmetry.space_group_name_H-M   'P 1'
#
loop_
_entity.id
_entity.type
_entity.pdbx_description
1 polymer ?
#
loop_
_entity_poly.entity_id
_entity_poly.type
_entity_poly.pdbx_seq_one_letter_code
_entity_poly.pdbx_strand_id
1 'polypeptide(L)'
;MEKKPRNKWKSVDPNRNQRYVTTTELEDADERAIYMKDLYKRKQVYGICGECNEPGTGQNWCQPCNAKRFEDNFKNWTSGNKDIDKVIQESQLNAVHFKKFLEWIPFEKFQNITYVAKGGFGKIYSAEWPEGISEYWDIENQKWHKITDLKVALKSLDNSSDICSDFLNEVT
;
A
#
# COMPACT_ATOMS: atom_id res chain seq x y z
N MET A 1 13.40 9.54 30.97
CA MET A 1 12.69 8.43 30.30
C MET A 1 11.99 9.00 29.08
N GLU A 2 12.54 8.78 27.88
CA GLU A 2 11.83 9.13 26.64
C GLU A 2 10.57 8.26 26.56
N LYS A 3 9.40 8.91 26.47
CA LYS A 3 8.13 8.19 26.29
C LYS A 3 8.19 7.50 24.93
N LYS A 4 8.02 6.17 24.90
CA LYS A 4 7.86 5.44 23.64
C LYS A 4 6.73 6.09 22.82
N PRO A 5 6.93 6.37 21.53
CA PRO A 5 5.88 6.93 20.69
C PRO A 5 4.69 5.98 20.71
N ARG A 6 3.52 6.53 21.07
CA ARG A 6 2.25 5.79 21.16
C ARG A 6 1.30 6.33 20.12
N ASN A 7 0.56 5.45 19.45
CA ASN A 7 -0.40 5.92 18.46
C ASN A 7 -1.52 6.73 19.13
N LYS A 8 -2.04 7.72 18.39
CA LYS A 8 -3.22 8.52 18.78
C LYS A 8 -4.26 8.50 17.66
N TRP A 9 -4.32 7.37 16.94
CA TRP A 9 -5.28 7.15 15.88
C TRP A 9 -6.69 7.23 16.45
N LYS A 10 -7.60 7.88 15.73
CA LYS A 10 -9.02 7.77 16.06
C LYS A 10 -9.56 6.48 15.46
N SER A 11 -10.39 5.77 16.22
CA SER A 11 -11.19 4.68 15.65
C SER A 11 -12.08 5.27 14.57
N VAL A 12 -11.86 4.86 13.32
CA VAL A 12 -12.65 5.31 12.18
C VAL A 12 -13.83 4.35 12.06
N ASP A 13 -15.05 4.88 12.04
CA ASP A 13 -16.27 4.09 11.83
C ASP A 13 -16.19 3.39 10.44
N PRO A 14 -16.12 2.05 10.38
CA PRO A 14 -16.00 1.33 9.12
C PRO A 14 -17.24 1.47 8.21
N ASN A 15 -18.40 1.86 8.77
CA ASN A 15 -19.65 2.09 8.04
C ASN A 15 -19.76 3.50 7.46
N ARG A 16 -18.93 4.45 7.88
CA ARG A 16 -18.77 5.75 7.21
C ARG A 16 -17.81 5.59 6.04
N ASN A 17 -18.28 4.88 4.99
CA ASN A 17 -17.74 4.83 3.63
C ASN A 17 -16.28 5.29 3.50
N GLN A 18 -15.33 4.34 3.53
CA GLN A 18 -13.87 4.50 3.36
C GLN A 18 -13.48 5.85 2.74
N ARG A 19 -13.37 6.87 3.59
CA ARG A 19 -12.92 8.18 3.14
C ARG A 19 -11.47 8.04 2.71
N TYR A 20 -11.14 8.56 1.54
CA TYR A 20 -9.79 8.52 1.03
C TYR A 20 -9.28 9.94 0.84
N VAL A 21 -7.97 10.10 0.97
CA VAL A 21 -7.33 11.40 0.76
C VAL A 21 -7.01 11.59 -0.71
N THR A 22 -7.28 12.79 -1.21
CA THR A 22 -6.94 13.21 -2.57
C THR A 22 -6.01 14.42 -2.55
N THR A 23 -5.13 14.49 -3.55
CA THR A 23 -4.20 15.60 -3.77
C THR A 23 -4.78 16.70 -4.66
N THR A 24 -5.85 16.40 -5.41
CA THR A 24 -6.62 17.38 -6.20
C THR A 24 -7.73 18.00 -5.36
N GLU A 25 -7.89 19.32 -5.45
CA GLU A 25 -9.09 20.00 -4.98
C GLU A 25 -10.25 19.51 -5.85
N LEU A 26 -11.25 18.87 -5.24
CA LEU A 26 -12.39 18.35 -5.98
C LEU A 26 -13.39 19.48 -6.16
N GLU A 27 -13.66 19.83 -7.42
CA GLU A 27 -14.72 20.77 -7.80
C GLU A 27 -16.12 20.18 -7.57
N ASP A 28 -16.23 18.84 -7.47
CA ASP A 28 -17.50 18.12 -7.30
C ASP A 28 -17.55 17.17 -6.09
N ALA A 29 -18.78 17.03 -5.57
CA ALA A 29 -19.19 16.56 -4.25
C ALA A 29 -19.01 15.05 -3.95
N ASP A 30 -17.82 14.48 -4.07
CA ASP A 30 -17.54 13.24 -3.33
C ASP A 30 -17.31 13.59 -1.85
N GLU A 31 -18.38 13.56 -1.05
CA GLU A 31 -18.34 13.76 0.40
C GLU A 31 -17.39 12.77 1.13
N ARG A 32 -16.98 11.69 0.46
CA ARG A 32 -16.03 10.70 0.98
C ARG A 32 -14.58 11.12 0.78
N ALA A 33 -14.29 12.05 -0.13
CA ALA A 33 -12.93 12.51 -0.34
C ALA A 33 -12.53 13.58 0.70
N ILE A 34 -11.27 13.49 1.15
CA ILE A 34 -10.66 14.46 2.06
C ILE A 34 -9.48 15.09 1.35
N TYR A 35 -9.51 16.40 1.18
CA TYR A 35 -8.39 17.11 0.57
C TYR A 35 -7.14 17.02 1.45
N MET A 36 -5.99 16.68 0.86
CA MET A 36 -4.74 16.46 1.60
C MET A 36 -4.31 17.70 2.40
N LYS A 37 -4.57 18.92 1.91
CA LYS A 37 -4.20 20.14 2.65
C LYS A 37 -5.22 20.55 3.73
N ASP A 38 -6.38 19.89 3.81
CA ASP A 38 -7.36 20.11 4.88
C ASP A 38 -6.93 19.36 6.15
N LEU A 39 -5.98 19.96 6.87
CA LEU A 39 -5.42 19.43 8.12
C LEU A 39 -6.48 19.25 9.20
N TYR A 40 -7.51 20.11 9.24
CA TYR A 40 -8.57 20.05 10.22
C TYR A 40 -9.45 18.80 9.99
N LYS A 41 -9.92 18.59 8.75
CA LYS A 41 -10.74 17.41 8.39
C LYS A 41 -9.94 16.12 8.55
N ARG A 42 -8.67 16.10 8.14
CA ARG A 42 -7.76 14.95 8.35
C ARG A 42 -7.63 14.60 9.84
N LYS A 43 -7.42 15.59 10.70
CA LYS A 43 -7.32 15.39 12.17
C LYS A 43 -8.64 14.89 12.76
N GLN A 44 -9.76 15.37 12.26
CA GLN A 44 -11.08 14.93 12.72
C GLN A 44 -11.34 13.46 12.35
N VAL A 45 -10.99 13.05 11.14
CA VAL A 45 -11.29 11.71 10.61
C VAL A 45 -10.25 10.67 11.03
N TYR A 46 -8.96 10.94 10.82
CA TYR A 46 -7.89 9.95 11.03
C TYR A 46 -7.17 10.11 12.37
N GLY A 47 -7.31 11.25 13.03
CA GLY A 47 -6.55 11.57 14.23
C GLY A 47 -5.13 12.07 13.93
N ILE A 48 -4.23 11.92 14.90
CA ILE A 48 -2.85 12.41 14.84
C ILE A 48 -1.88 11.23 14.82
N CYS A 49 -0.90 11.29 13.93
CA CYS A 49 0.20 10.33 13.87
C CYS A 49 1.07 10.43 15.12
N GLY A 50 1.37 9.28 15.74
CA GLY A 50 2.20 9.21 16.94
C GLY A 50 3.70 9.44 16.70
N GLU A 51 4.16 9.40 15.45
CA GLU A 51 5.58 9.59 15.09
C GLU A 51 5.90 11.06 14.75
N CYS A 52 5.11 11.70 13.91
CA CYS A 52 5.37 13.06 13.42
C CYS A 52 4.45 14.14 14.02
N ASN A 53 3.43 13.77 14.80
CA ASN A 53 2.40 14.67 15.33
C ASN A 53 1.54 15.43 14.30
N GLU A 54 1.61 15.04 13.01
CA GLU A 54 0.74 15.55 11.95
C GLU A 54 -0.56 14.74 11.84
N PRO A 55 -1.63 15.31 11.23
CA PRO A 55 -2.84 14.56 10.93
C PRO A 55 -2.58 13.32 10.06
N GLY A 56 -3.29 12.23 10.32
CA GLY A 56 -3.26 11.04 9.46
C GLY A 56 -3.69 11.34 8.03
N THR A 57 -3.35 10.43 7.11
CA THR A 57 -3.71 10.52 5.68
C THR A 57 -4.60 9.36 5.24
N GLY A 58 -4.83 8.40 6.13
CA GLY A 58 -5.71 7.27 5.96
C GLY A 58 -5.92 6.58 7.29
N GLN A 59 -6.79 5.56 7.33
CA GLN A 59 -6.99 4.75 8.52
C GLN A 59 -5.67 4.10 8.95
N ASN A 60 -5.20 4.41 10.16
CA ASN A 60 -3.92 3.97 10.70
C ASN A 60 -2.70 4.27 9.79
N TRP A 61 -2.79 5.29 8.93
CA TRP A 61 -1.77 5.59 7.93
C TRP A 61 -1.31 7.05 7.98
N CYS A 62 0.00 7.26 7.90
CA CYS A 62 0.63 8.57 7.73
C CYS A 62 1.58 8.52 6.55
N GLN A 63 1.19 9.15 5.43
CA GLN A 63 1.96 9.13 4.20
C GLN A 63 3.40 9.63 4.41
N PRO A 64 3.68 10.76 5.08
CA PRO A 64 5.07 11.20 5.28
C PRO A 64 5.94 10.19 6.05
N CYS A 65 5.41 9.57 7.11
CA CYS A 65 6.14 8.59 7.90
C CYS A 65 6.36 7.29 7.13
N ASN A 66 5.34 6.81 6.42
CA ASN A 66 5.42 5.56 5.66
C ASN A 66 6.27 5.72 4.39
N ALA A 67 6.21 6.86 3.71
CA ALA A 67 7.06 7.18 2.57
C ALA A 67 8.54 7.14 2.96
N LYS A 68 8.91 7.81 4.07
CA LYS A 68 10.28 7.73 4.61
C LYS A 68 10.70 6.29 4.92
N ARG A 69 9.81 5.51 5.53
CA ARG A 69 10.10 4.10 5.86
C ARG A 69 10.30 3.23 4.63
N PHE A 70 9.55 3.48 3.57
CA PHE A 70 9.75 2.80 2.28
C PHE A 70 11.07 3.23 1.65
N GLU A 71 11.36 4.53 1.62
CA GLU A 71 12.62 5.09 1.09
C GLU A 71 13.85 4.48 1.77
N ASP A 72 13.84 4.40 3.11
CA ASP A 72 14.90 3.77 3.89
C ASP A 72 15.11 2.28 3.55
N ASN A 73 14.07 1.62 3.01
CA ASN A 73 14.05 0.20 2.65
C ASN A 73 14.32 -0.08 1.16
N PHE A 74 14.40 0.93 0.29
CA PHE A 74 14.59 0.73 -1.16
C PHE A 74 15.90 0.00 -1.51
N LYS A 75 16.92 0.10 -0.66
CA LYS A 75 18.19 -0.62 -0.83
C LYS A 75 18.11 -2.12 -0.48
N ASN A 76 17.03 -2.56 0.17
CA ASN A 76 16.91 -3.93 0.69
C ASN A 76 16.14 -4.87 -0.24
N TRP A 77 15.59 -4.36 -1.35
CA TRP A 77 14.92 -5.17 -2.36
C TRP A 77 15.10 -4.56 -3.75
N THR A 78 15.02 -5.40 -4.78
CA THR A 78 14.94 -5.00 -6.19
C THR A 78 14.23 -6.13 -6.94
N SER A 79 13.49 -5.77 -7.98
CA SER A 79 12.96 -6.74 -8.95
C SER A 79 14.01 -7.20 -9.96
N GLY A 80 15.18 -6.55 -10.00
CA GLY A 80 16.15 -6.68 -11.08
C GLY A 80 15.81 -5.83 -12.31
N ASN A 81 14.64 -5.17 -12.34
CA ASN A 81 14.23 -4.24 -13.39
C ASN A 81 14.02 -2.82 -12.82
N LYS A 82 14.82 -1.86 -13.29
CA LYS A 82 14.81 -0.48 -12.76
C LYS A 82 13.50 0.26 -13.03
N ASP A 83 12.81 -0.03 -14.13
CA ASP A 83 11.56 0.64 -14.48
C ASP A 83 10.42 0.14 -13.59
N ILE A 84 10.37 -1.18 -13.34
CA ILE A 84 9.44 -1.76 -12.34
C ILE A 84 9.73 -1.21 -10.95
N ASP A 85 11.00 -1.22 -10.54
CA ASP A 85 11.41 -0.71 -9.23
C ASP A 85 10.97 0.75 -9.05
N LYS A 86 11.17 1.59 -10.07
CA LYS A 86 10.73 2.99 -10.05
C LYS A 86 9.23 3.13 -9.85
N VAL A 87 8.41 2.38 -10.59
CA VAL A 87 6.94 2.43 -10.46
C VAL A 87 6.48 1.96 -9.08
N ILE A 88 7.07 0.90 -8.54
CA ILE A 88 6.79 0.42 -7.19
C ILE A 88 7.18 1.48 -6.16
N GLN A 89 8.39 2.05 -6.24
CA GLN A 89 8.88 3.09 -5.34
C GLN A 89 8.00 4.34 -5.38
N GLU A 90 7.61 4.82 -6.56
CA GLU A 90 6.70 5.96 -6.72
C GLU A 90 5.33 5.69 -6.08
N SER A 91 4.78 4.47 -6.24
CA SER A 91 3.52 4.10 -5.59
C SER A 91 3.65 4.09 -4.04
N GLN A 92 4.78 3.61 -3.52
CA GLN A 92 5.06 3.54 -2.09
C GLN A 92 5.23 4.92 -1.46
N LEU A 93 5.93 5.84 -2.15
CA LEU A 93 6.12 7.21 -1.68
C LEU A 93 4.80 8.00 -1.66
N ASN A 94 3.88 7.75 -2.58
CA ASN A 94 2.63 8.51 -2.69
C ASN A 94 1.44 7.89 -1.95
N ALA A 95 1.60 6.70 -1.37
CA ALA A 95 0.49 5.96 -0.77
C ALA A 95 -0.13 6.70 0.41
N VAL A 96 -1.46 6.90 0.36
CA VAL A 96 -2.24 7.49 1.45
C VAL A 96 -2.91 6.44 2.35
N HIS A 97 -2.95 5.18 1.91
CA HIS A 97 -3.37 4.01 2.68
C HIS A 97 -2.87 2.72 2.03
N PHE A 98 -3.05 1.57 2.69
CA PHE A 98 -2.39 0.32 2.31
C PHE A 98 -2.78 -0.24 0.94
N LYS A 99 -4.03 -0.06 0.52
CA LYS A 99 -4.48 -0.45 -0.83
C LYS A 99 -3.99 0.47 -1.96
N LYS A 100 -3.12 1.45 -1.69
CA LYS A 100 -2.65 2.46 -2.67
C LYS A 100 -1.15 2.43 -2.91
N PHE A 101 -0.46 1.35 -2.51
CA PHE A 101 0.93 1.10 -2.92
C PHE A 101 1.07 -0.30 -3.49
N LEU A 102 2.11 -0.48 -4.29
CA LEU A 102 2.56 -1.76 -4.81
C LEU A 102 3.69 -2.30 -3.93
N GLU A 103 3.73 -3.61 -3.73
CA GLU A 103 4.81 -4.28 -3.00
C GLU A 103 5.50 -5.28 -3.93
N TRP A 104 6.83 -5.27 -3.95
CA TRP A 104 7.60 -6.31 -4.63
C TRP A 104 7.65 -7.57 -3.77
N ILE A 105 7.11 -8.67 -4.28
CA ILE A 105 7.06 -9.96 -3.60
C ILE A 105 7.86 -11.01 -4.39
N PRO A 106 8.97 -11.52 -3.85
CA PRO A 106 9.68 -12.66 -4.44
C PRO A 106 8.76 -13.86 -4.64
N PHE A 107 8.87 -14.51 -5.80
CA PHE A 107 7.98 -15.60 -6.21
C PHE A 107 8.04 -16.80 -5.25
N GLU A 108 9.18 -17.02 -4.62
CA GLU A 108 9.44 -18.10 -3.67
C GLU A 108 8.62 -17.98 -2.37
N LYS A 109 7.98 -16.84 -2.13
CA LYS A 109 7.10 -16.61 -0.97
C LYS A 109 5.69 -17.18 -1.16
N PHE A 110 5.37 -17.64 -2.36
CA PHE A 110 4.09 -18.27 -2.67
C PHE A 110 4.18 -19.79 -2.53
N GLN A 111 3.12 -20.39 -1.98
CA GLN A 111 3.00 -21.82 -1.72
C GLN A 111 1.77 -22.40 -2.43
N ASN A 112 1.73 -23.72 -2.57
CA ASN A 112 0.55 -24.45 -3.08
C ASN A 112 0.01 -23.90 -4.42
N ILE A 113 0.94 -23.54 -5.31
CA ILE A 113 0.63 -22.91 -6.59
C ILE A 113 -0.06 -23.92 -7.50
N THR A 114 -1.31 -23.61 -7.87
CA THR A 114 -2.16 -24.48 -8.70
C THR A 114 -2.65 -23.70 -9.91
N TYR A 115 -2.52 -24.29 -11.10
CA TYR A 115 -3.04 -23.70 -12.33
C TYR A 115 -4.58 -23.61 -12.29
N VAL A 116 -5.12 -22.48 -12.74
CA VAL A 116 -6.57 -22.22 -12.79
C VAL A 116 -7.06 -22.15 -14.22
N ALA A 117 -6.49 -21.27 -15.03
CA ALA A 117 -6.94 -21.03 -16.40
C ALA A 117 -5.87 -20.34 -17.24
N LYS A 118 -6.03 -20.37 -18.57
CA LYS A 118 -5.26 -19.58 -19.52
C LYS A 118 -6.21 -18.62 -20.23
N GLY A 119 -5.87 -17.34 -20.22
CA GLY A 119 -6.55 -16.29 -20.98
C GLY A 119 -5.74 -15.90 -22.22
N GLY A 120 -6.20 -14.86 -22.93
CA GLY A 120 -5.51 -14.34 -24.11
C GLY A 120 -4.14 -13.72 -23.85
N PHE A 121 -3.88 -13.28 -22.61
CA PHE A 121 -2.69 -12.53 -22.22
C PHE A 121 -1.84 -13.21 -21.14
N GLY A 122 -2.05 -14.51 -20.92
CA GLY A 122 -1.29 -15.24 -19.92
C GLY A 122 -2.08 -16.32 -19.18
N LYS A 123 -1.50 -16.81 -18.08
CA LYS A 123 -2.04 -17.89 -17.25
C LYS A 123 -2.34 -17.38 -15.85
N ILE A 124 -3.41 -17.91 -15.26
CA ILE A 124 -3.85 -17.63 -13.90
C ILE A 124 -3.58 -18.86 -13.04
N TYR A 125 -3.03 -18.61 -11.86
CA TYR A 125 -2.76 -19.60 -10.83
C TYR A 125 -3.41 -19.13 -9.53
N SER A 126 -3.82 -20.07 -8.68
CA SER A 126 -4.10 -19.80 -7.27
C SER A 126 -2.87 -20.16 -6.44
N ALA A 127 -2.54 -19.36 -5.44
CA ALA A 127 -1.47 -19.65 -4.51
C ALA A 127 -1.86 -19.26 -3.09
N GLU A 128 -1.18 -19.85 -2.12
CA GLU A 128 -1.18 -19.41 -0.73
C GLU A 128 -0.02 -18.44 -0.51
N TRP A 129 -0.26 -17.40 0.27
CA TRP A 129 0.72 -16.39 0.64
C TRP A 129 0.74 -16.20 2.16
N PRO A 130 1.54 -17.00 2.88
CA PRO A 130 1.60 -16.96 4.34
C PRO A 130 2.09 -15.61 4.89
N GLU A 131 3.05 -14.97 4.21
CA GLU A 131 3.59 -13.67 4.65
C GLU A 131 2.56 -12.54 4.60
N GLY A 132 1.60 -12.60 3.67
CA GLY A 132 0.46 -11.71 3.64
C GLY A 132 0.73 -10.24 3.28
N ILE A 133 -0.33 -9.44 3.32
CA ILE A 133 -0.32 -8.02 2.92
C ILE A 133 0.02 -7.12 4.11
N SER A 134 0.90 -6.14 3.90
CA SER A 134 1.18 -5.08 4.88
C SER A 134 0.03 -4.07 4.94
N GLU A 135 -0.59 -3.89 6.12
CA GLU A 135 -1.77 -3.04 6.30
C GLU A 135 -1.43 -1.69 6.94
N TYR A 136 -0.70 -1.68 8.05
CA TYR A 136 -0.27 -0.43 8.69
C TYR A 136 1.00 -0.63 9.51
N TRP A 137 1.69 0.47 9.81
CA TRP A 137 2.86 0.42 10.69
C TRP A 137 2.42 0.49 12.15
N ASP A 138 2.76 -0.56 12.90
CA ASP A 138 2.64 -0.56 14.35
C ASP A 138 3.80 0.23 14.96
N ILE A 139 3.51 1.47 15.34
CA ILE A 139 4.47 2.41 15.93
C ILE A 139 5.03 1.88 17.26
N GLU A 140 4.24 1.16 18.05
CA GLU A 140 4.67 0.70 19.38
C GLU A 140 5.65 -0.47 19.25
N ASN A 141 5.37 -1.38 18.32
CA ASN A 141 6.17 -2.57 18.06
C ASN A 141 7.23 -2.39 16.96
N GLN A 142 7.23 -1.22 16.29
CA GLN A 142 8.14 -0.90 15.18
C GLN A 142 8.16 -2.00 14.10
N LYS A 143 6.97 -2.45 13.69
CA LYS A 143 6.80 -3.47 12.65
C LYS A 143 5.53 -3.25 11.84
N TRP A 144 5.50 -3.77 10.61
CA TRP A 144 4.27 -3.79 9.82
C TRP A 144 3.27 -4.79 10.43
N HIS A 145 2.04 -4.33 10.66
CA HIS A 145 0.89 -5.20 10.85
C HIS A 145 0.54 -5.82 9.49
N LYS A 146 0.36 -7.14 9.45
CA LYS A 146 0.11 -7.89 8.23
C LYS A 146 -1.16 -8.74 8.35
N ILE A 147 -1.89 -8.86 7.25
CA ILE A 147 -2.96 -9.84 7.08
C ILE A 147 -2.34 -11.07 6.43
N THR A 148 -2.11 -12.13 7.21
CA THR A 148 -1.40 -13.36 6.81
C THR A 148 -2.33 -14.42 6.22
N ASP A 149 -1.73 -15.52 5.75
CA ASP A 149 -2.43 -16.75 5.36
C ASP A 149 -3.49 -16.52 4.27
N LEU A 150 -3.15 -15.66 3.31
CA LEU A 150 -4.04 -15.26 2.23
C LEU A 150 -3.97 -16.24 1.07
N LYS A 151 -5.13 -16.54 0.48
CA LYS A 151 -5.21 -17.16 -0.84
C LYS A 151 -5.26 -16.06 -1.90
N VAL A 152 -4.33 -16.09 -2.83
CA VAL A 152 -4.16 -15.07 -3.88
C VAL A 152 -4.26 -15.66 -5.27
N ALA A 153 -4.56 -14.79 -6.25
CA ALA A 153 -4.45 -15.10 -7.65
C ALA A 153 -3.12 -14.56 -8.18
N LEU A 154 -2.33 -15.41 -8.85
CA LEU A 154 -1.12 -15.03 -9.57
C LEU A 154 -1.42 -15.05 -11.06
N LYS A 155 -1.15 -13.94 -11.76
CA LYS A 155 -1.23 -13.86 -13.22
C LYS A 155 0.17 -13.83 -13.79
N SER A 156 0.55 -14.86 -14.56
CA SER A 156 1.76 -14.84 -15.37
C SER A 156 1.42 -14.27 -16.74
N LEU A 157 2.21 -13.33 -17.24
CA LEU A 157 2.03 -12.74 -18.56
C LEU A 157 2.87 -13.49 -19.60
N ASP A 158 2.31 -13.69 -20.79
CA ASP A 158 3.05 -14.28 -21.92
C ASP A 158 4.10 -13.26 -22.43
N ASN A 159 5.30 -13.72 -22.82
CA ASN A 159 6.42 -12.89 -23.33
C ASN A 159 6.99 -11.85 -22.34
N SER A 160 6.94 -12.11 -21.03
CA SER A 160 7.43 -11.20 -19.98
C SER A 160 8.94 -10.93 -19.97
N SER A 161 9.71 -11.52 -20.90
CA SER A 161 11.14 -11.24 -21.09
C SER A 161 11.38 -9.83 -21.64
N ASP A 162 10.40 -9.29 -22.38
CA ASP A 162 10.40 -7.91 -22.87
C ASP A 162 9.34 -7.14 -22.08
N ILE A 163 9.69 -6.66 -20.88
CA ILE A 163 8.84 -5.78 -20.07
C ILE A 163 8.69 -4.45 -20.82
N CYS A 164 7.74 -4.42 -21.76
CA CYS A 164 7.35 -3.27 -22.55
C CYS A 164 6.36 -2.39 -21.75
N SER A 165 6.14 -1.15 -22.19
CA SER A 165 5.15 -0.21 -21.62
C SER A 165 3.76 -0.82 -21.40
N ASP A 166 3.41 -1.85 -22.17
CA ASP A 166 2.16 -2.59 -22.04
C ASP A 166 2.02 -3.26 -20.67
N PHE A 167 3.12 -3.67 -20.02
CA PHE A 167 3.13 -4.18 -18.64
C PHE A 167 2.70 -3.10 -17.64
N LEU A 168 3.23 -1.89 -17.79
CA LEU A 168 2.95 -0.79 -16.87
C LEU A 168 1.48 -0.35 -16.98
N ASN A 169 0.94 -0.28 -18.20
CA ASN A 169 -0.46 0.08 -18.44
C ASN A 169 -1.49 -0.88 -17.81
N GLU A 170 -1.13 -2.13 -17.52
CA GLU A 170 -2.05 -3.08 -16.86
C GLU A 170 -2.01 -2.93 -15.33
N VAL A 171 -0.90 -2.44 -14.77
CA VAL A 171 -0.67 -2.34 -13.32
C VAL A 171 -1.03 -0.96 -12.75
N THR A 172 -0.88 0.11 -13.54
CA THR A 172 -1.20 1.51 -13.17
C THR A 172 -2.53 1.98 -13.72
#